data_AF-A0AAE0K4P0-F1
#
_entry.id   AF-A0AAE0K4P0-F1
#
_cell.length_a   1.000
_cell.length_b   1.000
_cell.length_c   1.000
_cell.angle_alpha   90.00
_cell.angle_beta   90.00
_cell.angle_gamma   90.00
#
_symmetry.space_group_name_H-M   'P 1'
#
loop_
_entity.id
_entity.type
_entity.pdbx_description
1 polymer ?
#
loop_
_entity_poly.entity_id
_entity_poly.type
_entity_poly.pdbx_seq_one_letter_code
_entity_poly.pdbx_strand_id
1 'polypeptide(L)' 'INPFTGKPYNTTFLRLYDLIRYEHTIHNKPRYVVYNREKTFSRADALTRYYRIYHPNRELLSGKRR' A
#
# COMPACT_ATOMS: atom_id res chain seq x y z
N ILE A 1 11.38 13.58 -7.74
CA ILE A 1 11.08 13.92 -6.33
C ILE A 1 10.53 12.67 -5.67
N ASN A 2 11.15 12.24 -4.57
CA ASN A 2 10.75 11.06 -3.82
C ASN A 2 9.33 11.25 -3.26
N PRO A 3 8.36 10.38 -3.60
CA PRO A 3 6.97 10.52 -3.18
C PRO A 3 6.75 10.32 -1.67
N PHE A 4 7.70 9.70 -0.96
CA PHE A 4 7.62 9.50 0.49
C PHE A 4 8.24 10.64 1.30
N THR A 5 9.21 11.36 0.74
CA THR A 5 9.98 12.37 1.48
C THR A 5 9.91 13.78 0.89
N GLY A 6 9.36 13.94 -0.32
CA GLY A 6 9.27 15.23 -1.01
C GLY A 6 10.61 15.80 -1.47
N LYS A 7 11.72 15.07 -1.31
CA LYS A 7 13.08 15.51 -1.67
C LYS A 7 13.52 14.97 -3.05
N PRO A 8 14.45 15.63 -3.76
CA PRO A 8 15.04 15.07 -4.98
C PRO A 8 15.77 13.74 -4.69
N TYR A 9 15.84 12.87 -5.71
CA TYR A 9 16.51 11.58 -5.61
C TYR A 9 18.04 11.77 -5.59
N ASN A 10 18.61 12.08 -4.42
CA ASN A 10 20.04 12.35 -4.26
C ASN A 10 20.88 11.11 -3.87
N THR A 11 20.36 9.90 -4.05
CA THR A 11 21.08 8.66 -3.75
C THR A 11 21.80 8.14 -5.00
N THR A 12 23.13 8.24 -5.02
CA THR A 12 23.98 7.60 -6.03
C THR A 12 24.18 6.12 -5.64
N PHE A 13 23.74 5.19 -6.48
CA PHE A 13 23.94 3.76 -6.25
C PHE A 13 25.18 3.28 -7.00
N LEU A 14 26.10 2.59 -6.30
CA LEU A 14 27.29 2.00 -6.91
C LEU A 14 27.00 0.65 -7.58
N ARG A 15 25.84 0.04 -7.31
CA ARG A 15 25.38 -1.23 -7.88
C ARG A 15 24.01 -1.09 -8.50
N LEU A 16 23.83 -1.74 -9.65
CA LEU A 16 22.56 -1.80 -10.37
C LEU A 16 21.43 -2.44 -9.54
N TYR A 17 21.75 -3.44 -8.71
CA TYR A 17 20.78 -4.10 -7.85
C TYR A 17 20.14 -3.15 -6.83
N ASP A 18 20.96 -2.30 -6.19
CA ASP A 18 20.49 -1.38 -5.17
C ASP A 18 19.58 -0.31 -5.79
N LEU A 19 19.87 0.12 -7.03
CA LEU A 19 18.98 0.98 -7.80
C LEU A 19 17.62 0.32 -8.06
N ILE A 20 17.60 -0.93 -8.55
CA ILE A 20 16.34 -1.63 -8.85
C ILE A 20 15.48 -1.82 -7.59
N ARG A 21 16.10 -2.21 -6.46
CA ARG A 21 15.38 -2.37 -5.19
C ARG A 21 14.88 -1.04 -4.62
N TYR A 22 15.68 0.02 -4.73
CA TYR A 22 15.29 1.36 -4.33
C TYR A 22 14.07 1.82 -5.13
N GLU A 23 14.13 1.72 -6.46
CA GLU A 23 13.02 2.01 -7.36
C GLU A 23 11.77 1.20 -6.98
N HIS A 24 11.92 -0.10 -6.72
CA HIS A 24 10.82 -0.95 -6.27
C HIS A 24 10.24 -0.57 -4.92
N THR A 25 10.99 0.07 -4.03
CA THR A 25 10.53 0.46 -2.69
C THR A 25 9.93 1.86 -2.69
N ILE A 26 10.50 2.75 -3.51
CA ILE A 26 10.20 4.18 -3.57
C ILE A 26 9.07 4.46 -4.58
N HIS A 27 9.02 3.74 -5.69
CA HIS A 27 7.96 3.89 -6.69
C HIS A 27 6.76 2.97 -6.47
N ASN A 28 6.91 1.92 -5.65
CA ASN A 28 5.77 1.11 -5.24
C ASN A 28 4.97 1.87 -4.17
N LYS A 29 4.11 2.78 -4.64
CA LYS A 29 3.17 3.51 -3.78
C LYS A 29 2.39 2.50 -2.96
N PRO A 30 2.23 2.71 -1.64
CA PRO A 30 1.32 1.90 -0.85
C PRO A 30 -0.04 1.97 -1.54
N ARG A 31 -0.55 0.82 -1.99
CA ARG A 31 -1.90 0.74 -2.52
C ARG A 31 -2.85 1.02 -1.37
N TYR A 32 -3.30 2.27 -1.26
CA TYR A 32 -4.33 2.62 -0.30
C TYR A 32 -5.62 1.92 -0.68
N VAL A 33 -6.17 1.15 0.25
CA VAL A 33 -7.44 0.46 0.06
C VAL A 33 -8.50 1.34 0.72
N VAL A 34 -9.39 1.88 -0.12
CA VAL A 34 -10.40 2.85 0.30
C VAL A 34 -11.64 2.08 0.77
N TYR A 35 -12.13 2.39 1.98
CA TYR A 35 -13.44 1.93 2.43
C TYR A 35 -14.54 2.89 1.95
N ASN A 36 -14.37 4.18 2.24
CA ASN A 36 -15.23 5.30 1.83
C ASN A 36 -14.36 6.56 1.66
N ARG A 37 -14.93 7.66 1.15
CA ARG A 37 -14.22 8.95 0.93
C ARG A 37 -13.49 9.48 2.16
N GLU A 38 -13.89 9.06 3.36
CA GLU A 38 -13.33 9.50 4.64
C GLU A 38 -12.38 8.48 5.30
N LYS A 39 -12.33 7.24 4.80
CA LYS A 39 -11.58 6.17 5.47
C LYS A 39 -10.76 5.35 4.48
N THR A 40 -9.45 5.54 4.56
CA THR A 40 -8.46 4.86 3.73
C THR A 40 -7.54 4.01 4.61
N PHE A 41 -7.13 2.85 4.10
CA PHE A 41 -6.23 1.93 4.77
C PHE A 41 -4.96 1.78 3.94
N SER A 42 -3.79 1.76 4.59
CA SER A 42 -2.52 1.50 3.91
C SER A 42 -2.37 0.05 3.45
N ARG A 43 -3.24 -0.86 3.93
CA ARG A 43 -3.20 -2.30 3.65
C ARG A 43 -4.59 -2.91 3.53
N ALA A 44 -4.72 -3.92 2.67
CA ALA A 44 -5.98 -4.64 2.44
C ALA A 44 -6.47 -5.40 3.69
N ASP A 45 -5.57 -5.99 4.47
CA ASP A 45 -5.95 -6.76 5.66
C ASP A 45 -6.49 -5.87 6.79
N ALA A 46 -6.04 -4.61 6.86
CA ALA A 46 -6.57 -3.62 7.79
C ALA A 46 -8.02 -3.24 7.40
N LEU A 47 -8.29 -3.05 6.10
CA LEU A 47 -9.64 -2.82 5.59
C LEU A 47 -10.58 -4.00 5.91
N THR A 48 -10.15 -5.24 5.64
CA THR A 48 -10.97 -6.43 5.89
C THR A 48 -11.31 -6.58 7.37
N ARG A 49 -10.35 -6.35 8.28
CA ARG A 49 -10.60 -6.37 9.73
C ARG A 49 -11.57 -5.27 10.15
N TYR A 50 -11.38 -4.05 9.67
CA TYR A 50 -12.28 -2.94 9.95
C TYR A 50 -13.72 -3.25 9.53
N TYR A 51 -13.88 -3.78 8.33
CA TYR A 51 -15.19 -4.11 7.80
C TYR A 51 -15.87 -5.23 8.59
N ARG A 52 -15.14 -6.26 9.05
CA ARG A 52 -15.70 -7.32 9.92
C ARG A 52 -16.20 -6.79 11.27
N ILE A 53 -15.51 -5.80 11.84
CA ILE A 53 -15.89 -5.20 13.13
C ILE A 53 -17.14 -4.31 12.97
N TYR A 54 -17.18 -3.48 11.93
CA TYR A 54 -18.27 -2.52 11.73
C TYR A 54 -19.47 -3.09 10.96
N HIS A 55 -19.29 -4.20 10.23
CA HIS A 55 -20.34 -4.90 9.49
C HIS A 55 -20.34 -6.39 9.82
N PRO A 56 -20.60 -6.77 11.08
CA PRO A 56 -20.55 -8.17 11.52
C PRO A 56 -21.55 -9.07 10.78
N ASN A 57 -22.65 -8.52 10.26
CA ASN A 57 -23.67 -9.25 9.49
C ASN A 57 -23.42 -9.29 7.98
N ARG A 58 -22.38 -8.61 7.48
CA ARG A 58 -21.97 -8.75 6.08
C ARG A 58 -20.77 -9.67 6.04
N GLU A 59 -20.99 -10.93 5.67
CA GLU A 59 -19.91 -11.79 5.23
C GLU A 59 -19.23 -11.10 4.03
N LEU A 60 -18.06 -10.51 4.27
CA LEU A 60 -17.13 -10.21 3.21
C LEU A 60 -16.87 -11.54 2.53
N LEU A 61 -17.23 -11.65 1.25
CA LEU A 61 -16.91 -12.78 0.38
C LEU A 61 -15.39 -12.95 0.36
N SER A 62 -14.86 -13.61 1.39
CA SER A 62 -13.44 -13.80 1.60
C SER A 62 -13.05 -14.95 0.69
N GLY A 63 -12.48 -14.58 -0.45
CA GLY A 63 -11.74 -15.51 -1.28
C GLY A 63 -12.51 -16.02 -2.48
N LYS A 64 -12.46 -15.27 -3.58
CA LYS A 64 -12.22 -15.92 -4.87
C LYS A 64 -10.72 -15.84 -5.13
N ARG A 65 -9.98 -16.76 -4.51
CA ARG A 65 -8.69 -17.22 -5.06
C ARG A 65 -9.07 -18.16 -6.19
N ARG A 66 -8.93 -17.70 -7.43
CA ARG A 66 -8.72 -18.57 -8.59
C ARG A 66 -7.23 -18.57 -8.88
#